data_AF-A0A7V9IAC0-F1
#
_entry.id   AF-A0A7V9IAC0-F1
#
_cell.length_a   1.000
_cell.length_b   1.000
_cell.length_c   1.000
_cell.angle_alpha   90.00
_cell.angle_beta   90.00
_cell.angle_gamma   90.00
#
_symmetry.space_group_name_H-M   'P 1'
#
loop_
_entity.id
_entity.type
_entity.pdbx_description
1 polymer ?
#
loop_
_entity_poly.entity_id
_entity_poly.type
_entity_poly.pdbx_seq_one_letter_code
_entity_poly.pdbx_strand_id
1 'polypeptide(L)'
;MSQQVEAGEAEELHSHPEPRQYIKVAIFLAVVTAVEVAIYYVSALRALLVPILIVLAVIKFLFVARWFMHLRFDSKIFQRFFVTGVLLAMTVFAVVLLFYFTHGGPAPVAR
;
A
#
# COMPACT_ATOMS: atom_id res chain seq x y z
N MET A 1 20.80 38.28 40.59
CA MET A 1 19.86 37.15 40.60
C MET A 1 19.13 37.12 39.27
N SER A 2 19.92 36.95 38.20
CA SER A 2 19.50 37.19 36.81
C SER A 2 20.20 36.22 35.83
N GLN A 3 21.00 35.29 36.35
CA GLN A 3 21.85 34.37 35.59
C GLN A 3 21.35 32.91 35.65
N GLN A 4 20.22 32.66 36.33
CA GLN A 4 19.58 31.33 36.40
C GLN A 4 18.41 31.14 35.42
N VAL A 5 18.08 32.15 34.60
CA VAL A 5 17.00 32.01 33.60
C VAL A 5 17.54 31.55 32.24
N GLU A 6 18.85 31.61 32.00
CA GLU A 6 19.48 31.18 30.74
C GLU A 6 19.84 29.67 30.71
N ALA A 7 19.77 28.97 31.85
CA ALA A 7 20.04 27.53 31.93
C ALA A 7 18.81 26.65 31.64
N GLY A 8 17.73 27.24 31.13
CA GLY A 8 16.49 26.56 30.74
C GLY A 8 16.39 26.22 29.24
N GLU A 9 17.38 26.57 28.43
CA GLU A 9 17.29 26.50 26.96
C GLU A 9 18.05 25.32 26.31
N ALA A 10 18.49 24.31 27.07
CA ALA A 10 19.45 23.32 26.56
C ALA A 10 19.02 21.83 26.50
N GLU A 11 17.80 21.43 26.87
CA GLU A 11 17.45 19.99 26.96
C GLU A 11 15.96 19.69 26.65
N GLU A 12 15.43 20.14 25.52
CA GLU A 12 14.19 19.56 24.94
C GLU A 12 14.30 19.43 23.40
N LEU A 13 15.39 18.85 22.90
CA LEU A 13 15.45 18.35 21.53
C LEU A 13 14.90 16.92 21.47
N HIS A 14 13.61 16.78 21.80
CA HIS A 14 12.89 15.51 21.72
C HIS A 14 12.75 15.06 20.25
N SER A 15 13.69 14.22 19.81
CA SER A 15 13.47 13.06 18.94
C SER A 15 12.28 13.13 17.97
N HIS A 16 12.31 14.00 16.96
CA HIS A 16 11.39 13.88 15.84
C HIS A 16 11.83 12.67 14.98
N PRO A 17 10.99 11.64 14.81
CA PRO A 17 11.34 10.44 14.04
C PRO A 17 11.75 10.82 12.61
N GLU A 18 12.93 10.36 12.18
CA GLU A 18 13.61 10.82 10.97
C GLU A 18 12.73 10.64 9.70
N PRO A 19 12.34 11.72 8.99
CA PRO A 19 11.62 11.67 7.71
C PRO A 19 12.34 10.89 6.60
N ARG A 20 13.63 10.65 6.77
CA ARG A 20 14.53 10.07 5.77
C ARG A 20 14.26 8.60 5.49
N GLN A 21 13.67 7.85 6.42
CA GLN A 21 13.28 6.47 6.17
C GLN A 21 12.07 6.37 5.22
N TYR A 22 11.09 7.28 5.34
CA TYR A 22 9.95 7.35 4.42
C TYR A 22 10.36 7.71 3.00
N ILE A 23 11.31 8.64 2.86
CA ILE A 23 11.83 9.07 1.55
C ILE A 23 12.49 7.90 0.80
N LYS A 24 13.26 7.06 1.51
CA LYS A 24 13.89 5.86 0.89
C LYS A 24 12.84 4.88 0.36
N VAL A 25 11.74 4.69 1.10
CA VAL A 25 10.63 3.83 0.68
C VAL A 25 9.87 4.43 -0.50
N ALA A 26 9.64 5.75 -0.48
CA ALA A 26 9.03 6.48 -1.60
C ALA A 26 9.82 6.31 -2.90
N ILE A 27 11.14 6.44 -2.83
CA ILE A 27 12.04 6.29 -3.99
C ILE A 27 11.99 4.85 -4.50
N PHE A 28 12.02 3.85 -3.62
CA PHE A 28 11.89 2.45 -4.03
C PHE A 28 10.56 2.20 -4.77
N LEU A 29 9.44 2.69 -4.23
CA LEU A 29 8.12 2.59 -4.86
C LEU A 29 8.08 3.30 -6.23
N ALA A 30 8.73 4.46 -6.36
CA ALA A 30 8.84 5.19 -7.62
C ALA A 30 9.62 4.38 -8.67
N VAL A 31 10.75 3.77 -8.28
CA VAL A 31 11.53 2.90 -9.17
C VAL A 31 10.73 1.68 -9.62
N VAL A 32 10.06 0.98 -8.69
CA VAL A 32 9.20 -0.17 -9.05
C VAL A 32 8.08 0.26 -10.02
N THR A 33 7.59 1.49 -9.91
CA THR A 33 6.56 2.03 -10.82
C THR A 33 7.11 2.43 -12.18
N ALA A 34 8.31 3.02 -12.24
CA ALA A 34 8.98 3.26 -13.51
C ALA A 34 9.27 1.95 -14.25
N VAL A 35 9.69 0.91 -13.53
CA VAL A 35 9.92 -0.44 -14.10
C VAL A 35 8.62 -1.05 -14.61
N GLU A 36 7.52 -0.93 -13.87
CA GLU A 36 6.20 -1.42 -14.31
C GLU A 36 5.77 -0.75 -15.62
N VAL A 37 5.90 0.57 -15.71
CA VAL A 37 5.58 1.34 -16.92
C VAL A 37 6.51 0.94 -18.07
N ALA A 38 7.80 0.73 -17.82
CA ALA A 38 8.73 0.28 -18.85
C ALA A 38 8.37 -1.12 -19.39
N ILE A 39 8.00 -2.06 -18.51
CA ILE A 39 7.56 -3.41 -18.89
C ILE A 39 6.28 -3.36 -19.74
N TYR A 40 5.36 -2.43 -19.45
CA TYR A 40 4.15 -2.24 -20.25
C TYR A 40 4.43 -1.99 -21.74
N TYR A 41 5.54 -1.32 -22.06
CA TYR A 41 5.94 -1.05 -23.45
C TYR A 41 6.66 -2.22 -24.13
N VAL A 42 7.01 -3.29 -23.40
CA VAL A 42 7.70 -4.46 -23.95
C VAL A 42 6.69 -5.47 -24.50
N SER A 43 6.53 -5.48 -25.81
CA SER A 43 5.58 -6.35 -26.53
C SER A 43 5.87 -7.86 -26.37
N ALA A 44 7.11 -8.25 -26.07
CA ALA A 44 7.49 -9.65 -25.85
C ALA A 44 6.83 -10.26 -24.59
N LEU A 45 6.39 -9.44 -23.64
CA LEU A 45 5.80 -9.89 -22.38
C LEU A 45 4.27 -9.84 -22.38
N ARG A 46 3.63 -9.59 -23.53
CA ARG A 46 2.18 -9.30 -23.60
C ARG A 46 1.27 -10.35 -22.96
N ALA A 47 1.63 -11.64 -23.02
CA ALA A 47 0.88 -12.72 -22.38
C ALA A 47 1.08 -12.77 -20.85
N LEU A 48 2.25 -12.37 -20.37
CA LEU A 48 2.62 -12.33 -18.94
C LEU A 48 2.38 -10.96 -18.31
N LEU A 49 2.03 -9.96 -19.11
CA LEU A 49 1.86 -8.57 -18.68
C LEU A 49 0.77 -8.46 -17.61
N VAL A 50 -0.41 -9.06 -17.85
CA VAL A 50 -1.53 -9.03 -16.89
C VAL A 50 -1.15 -9.62 -15.52
N PRO A 51 -0.62 -10.86 -15.41
CA PRO A 51 -0.26 -11.41 -14.11
C PRO A 51 0.90 -10.64 -13.44
N ILE A 52 1.88 -10.14 -14.21
CA ILE A 52 2.97 -9.31 -13.68
C ILE A 52 2.45 -8.01 -13.08
N LEU A 53 1.55 -7.30 -13.77
CA LEU A 53 0.98 -6.05 -13.28
C LEU A 53 0.17 -6.28 -12.00
N ILE A 54 -0.61 -7.37 -11.92
CA ILE A 54 -1.35 -7.71 -10.70
C ILE A 54 -0.39 -7.96 -9.53
N VAL A 55 0.68 -8.74 -9.75
CA VAL A 55 1.68 -9.01 -8.70
C VAL A 55 2.36 -7.71 -8.25
N LEU A 56 2.80 -6.87 -9.19
CA LEU A 56 3.42 -5.58 -8.87
C LEU A 56 2.47 -4.65 -8.13
N ALA A 57 1.19 -4.59 -8.52
CA ALA A 57 0.18 -3.79 -7.84
C ALA A 57 -0.04 -4.26 -6.39
N VAL A 58 -0.14 -5.57 -6.15
CA VAL A 58 -0.28 -6.14 -4.79
C VAL A 58 0.95 -5.82 -3.94
N ILE A 59 2.16 -6.00 -4.48
CA ILE A 59 3.41 -5.70 -3.76
C ILE A 59 3.44 -4.23 -3.35
N LYS A 60 3.16 -3.31 -4.27
CA LYS A 60 3.12 -1.87 -3.99
C LYS A 60 2.08 -1.54 -2.94
N PHE A 61 0.88 -2.07 -3.08
CA PHE A 61 -0.19 -1.88 -2.11
C PHE A 61 0.22 -2.31 -0.71
N LEU A 62 0.84 -3.48 -0.55
CA LEU A 62 1.31 -3.96 0.75
C LEU A 62 2.46 -3.12 1.30
N PHE A 63 3.36 -2.64 0.45
CA PHE A 63 4.48 -1.78 0.86
C PHE A 63 3.96 -0.43 1.37
N VAL A 64 3.05 0.20 0.60
CA VAL A 64 2.40 1.46 0.98
C VAL A 64 1.54 1.28 2.24
N ALA A 65 0.75 0.21 2.34
CA ALA A 65 -0.08 -0.05 3.51
C ALA A 65 0.75 -0.30 4.78
N ARG A 66 1.92 -0.92 4.70
CA ARG A 66 2.79 -1.15 5.86
C ARG A 66 3.61 0.08 6.27
N TRP A 67 4.07 0.87 5.29
CA TRP A 67 5.00 1.97 5.53
C TRP A 67 4.36 3.36 5.51
N PHE A 68 3.50 3.66 4.54
CA PHE A 68 2.91 4.98 4.34
C PHE A 68 1.60 5.16 5.11
N MET A 69 0.76 4.12 5.16
CA MET A 69 -0.23 4.03 6.22
C MET A 69 0.55 3.58 7.45
N HIS A 70 0.61 4.44 8.47
CA HIS A 70 1.45 4.32 9.67
C HIS A 70 1.19 3.08 10.56
N LEU A 71 0.61 1.99 10.02
CA LEU A 71 0.24 0.74 10.70
C LEU A 71 1.37 0.05 11.47
N ARG A 72 2.63 0.30 11.12
CA ARG A 72 3.79 -0.18 11.89
C ARG A 72 4.08 0.64 13.14
N PHE A 73 3.70 1.92 13.13
CA PHE A 73 3.93 2.89 14.22
C PHE A 73 2.69 3.09 15.10
N ASP A 74 1.54 2.58 14.68
CA ASP A 74 0.28 2.64 15.40
C ASP A 74 -0.09 1.29 16.04
N SER A 75 -1.08 1.29 16.93
CA SER A 75 -1.53 0.09 17.64
C SER A 75 -2.01 -1.01 16.68
N LYS A 76 -1.77 -2.28 17.04
CA LYS A 76 -2.15 -3.47 16.26
C LYS A 76 -3.64 -3.52 15.88
N ILE A 77 -4.47 -2.67 16.48
CA ILE A 77 -5.90 -2.53 16.18
C ILE A 77 -6.13 -2.03 14.75
N PHE A 78 -5.41 -0.98 14.32
CA PHE A 78 -5.61 -0.41 12.98
C PHE A 78 -5.17 -1.38 11.89
N GLN A 79 -4.11 -2.14 12.15
CA GLN A 79 -3.64 -3.17 11.23
C GLN A 79 -4.68 -4.27 11.07
N ARG A 80 -5.33 -4.64 12.18
CA ARG A 80 -6.43 -5.61 12.19
C ARG A 80 -7.63 -5.11 11.41
N PHE A 81 -8.07 -3.87 11.62
CA PHE A 81 -9.20 -3.26 10.90
C PHE A 81 -8.99 -3.26 9.38
N PHE A 82 -7.78 -2.89 8.94
CA PHE A 82 -7.44 -2.91 7.51
C PHE A 82 -7.48 -4.32 6.93
N VAL A 83 -6.85 -5.29 7.62
CA VAL A 83 -6.84 -6.70 7.18
C VAL A 83 -8.24 -7.29 7.19
N THR A 84 -9.07 -6.99 8.19
CA THR A 84 -10.48 -7.41 8.22
C THR A 84 -11.28 -6.79 7.08
N GLY A 85 -11.00 -5.53 6.72
CA GLY A 85 -11.63 -4.88 5.56
C GLY A 85 -11.26 -5.54 4.24
N VAL A 86 -9.98 -5.88 4.04
CA VAL A 86 -9.51 -6.62 2.86
C VAL A 86 -10.12 -8.01 2.79
N LEU A 87 -10.15 -8.74 3.91
CA LEU A 87 -10.79 -10.06 4.00
C LEU A 87 -12.28 -9.97 3.70
N LEU A 88 -12.97 -8.98 4.24
CA LEU A 88 -14.40 -8.76 4.02
C LEU A 88 -14.68 -8.42 2.54
N ALA A 89 -13.89 -7.54 1.93
CA ALA A 89 -14.00 -7.22 0.51
C ALA A 89 -13.78 -8.46 -0.37
N MET A 90 -12.74 -9.26 -0.09
CA MET A 90 -12.48 -10.52 -0.78
C MET A 90 -13.63 -11.52 -0.62
N THR A 91 -14.20 -11.60 0.58
CA THR A 91 -15.33 -12.50 0.88
C THR A 91 -16.58 -12.08 0.11
N VAL A 92 -16.96 -10.81 0.16
CA VAL A 92 -18.12 -10.28 -0.56
C VAL A 92 -17.93 -10.47 -2.07
N PHE A 93 -16.74 -10.17 -2.60
CA PHE A 93 -16.43 -10.37 -4.01
C PHE A 93 -16.57 -11.84 -4.43
N ALA A 94 -16.03 -12.77 -3.64
CA ALA A 94 -16.14 -14.21 -3.89
C ALA A 94 -17.60 -14.69 -3.83
N VAL A 95 -18.39 -14.22 -2.86
CA VAL A 95 -19.82 -14.55 -2.75
C VAL A 95 -20.60 -14.06 -3.95
N VAL A 96 -20.36 -12.82 -4.40
CA VAL A 96 -21.01 -12.26 -5.59
C VAL A 96 -20.62 -13.07 -6.83
N LEU A 97 -19.34 -13.37 -7.02
CA LEU A 97 -18.87 -14.20 -8.13
C LEU A 97 -19.53 -15.59 -8.13
N LEU A 98 -19.59 -16.25 -6.98
CA LEU A 98 -20.23 -17.55 -6.84
C LEU A 98 -21.73 -17.47 -7.13
N PHE A 99 -22.39 -16.41 -6.68
CA PHE A 99 -23.81 -16.17 -6.94
C PHE A 99 -24.07 -15.99 -8.45
N TYR A 100 -23.31 -15.12 -9.13
CA TYR A 100 -23.41 -14.95 -10.59
C TYR A 100 -23.10 -16.22 -11.36
N PHE A 101 -22.11 -16.99 -10.91
CA PHE A 101 -21.71 -18.25 -11.54
C PHE A 101 -22.78 -19.34 -11.39
N THR A 102 -23.40 -19.46 -10.21
CA THR A 102 -24.44 -20.47 -9.93
C THR A 102 -25.81 -20.09 -10.50
N HIS A 103 -26.15 -18.80 -10.54
CA HIS A 103 -27.45 -18.30 -11.02
C HIS A 103 -27.44 -17.85 -12.48
N GLY A 104 -26.33 -18.04 -13.20
CA GLY A 104 -26.26 -17.87 -14.65
C GLY A 104 -26.81 -16.52 -15.12
N GLY A 105 -26.15 -15.43 -14.75
CA GLY A 105 -26.45 -14.14 -15.37
C GLY A 105 -26.34 -14.24 -16.90
N PRO A 106 -27.33 -13.77 -17.68
CA PRO A 106 -27.28 -13.84 -19.14
C PRO A 106 -25.95 -13.24 -19.60
N ALA A 107 -25.18 -14.05 -20.35
CA ALA A 107 -23.89 -13.65 -20.87
C ALA A 107 -24.03 -12.28 -21.55
N PRO A 108 -23.09 -11.33 -21.34
CA PRO A 108 -23.10 -10.08 -22.07
C PRO A 108 -23.03 -10.41 -23.55
N VAL A 109 -24.17 -10.26 -24.24
CA VAL A 109 -24.24 -10.40 -25.69
C VAL A 109 -23.50 -9.18 -26.21
N ALA A 110 -22.23 -9.38 -26.57
CA ALA A 110 -21.48 -8.43 -27.37
C ALA A 110 -22.27 -8.18 -28.66
N ARG A 111 -22.94 -7.04 -28.73
CA ARG A 111 -23.38 -6.45 -29.99
C ARG A 111 -22.43 -5.33 -30.35
#